data_AF-A0A3D0XTJ7-F1
#
_entry.id   AF-A0A3D0XTJ7-F1
#
_cell.length_a   1.000
_cell.length_b   1.000
_cell.length_c   1.000
_cell.angle_alpha   90.00
_cell.angle_beta   90.00
_cell.angle_gamma   90.00
#
_symmetry.space_group_name_H-M   'P 1'
#
loop_
_entity.id
_entity.type
_entity.pdbx_description
1 polymer ?
#
loop_
_entity_poly.entity_id
_entity_poly.type
_entity_poly.pdbx_seq_one_letter_code
_entity_poly.pdbx_strand_id
1 'polypeptide(L)' 'RFQPVTIDEPSVEEATQIILGIKGYYENFHRVHVSNEIAKRTVVLAERYINDRFLPDKAIDLLDESCACAALR' A
#
# COMPACT_ATOMS: atom_id res chain seq x y z
N ARG A 1 29.00 18.66 -11.11
CA ARG A 1 28.02 19.08 -10.08
C ARG A 1 26.73 18.31 -10.35
N PHE A 2 26.01 17.87 -9.32
CA PHE A 2 24.73 17.19 -9.47
C PHE A 2 23.56 18.18 -9.45
N GLN A 3 22.52 17.89 -10.23
CA GLN A 3 21.24 18.59 -10.20
C GLN A 3 20.29 17.81 -9.30
N PRO A 4 19.63 18.43 -8.32
CA PRO A 4 18.60 17.76 -7.52
C PRO A 4 17.36 17.49 -8.38
N VAL A 5 16.72 16.35 -8.13
CA VAL A 5 15.44 15.97 -8.71
C VAL A 5 14.44 15.80 -7.57
N THR A 6 13.35 16.55 -7.60
CA THR A 6 12.25 16.42 -6.64
C THR A 6 11.38 15.22 -7.04
N ILE A 7 10.98 14.42 -6.06
CA ILE A 7 10.04 13.33 -6.23
C ILE A 7 8.83 13.67 -5.38
N ASP A 8 7.69 13.83 -6.02
CA ASP A 8 6.43 14.11 -5.34
C ASP A 8 5.79 12.81 -4.85
N GLU A 9 4.99 12.92 -3.78
CA GLU A 9 4.15 11.83 -3.30
C GLU A 9 3.09 11.48 -4.36
N PRO A 10 2.86 10.18 -4.66
CA PRO A 10 1.81 9.78 -5.58
C PRO A 10 0.43 10.12 -5.05
N SER A 11 -0.49 10.42 -5.99
CA SER A 11 -1.92 10.51 -5.70
C SER A 11 -2.49 9.20 -5.17
N VAL A 12 -3.68 9.27 -4.54
CA VAL A 12 -4.42 8.09 -4.08
C VAL A 12 -4.68 7.12 -5.24
N GLU A 13 -4.98 7.63 -6.43
CA GLU A 13 -5.19 6.84 -7.64
C GLU A 13 -3.92 6.13 -8.10
N GLU A 14 -2.79 6.83 -8.14
CA GLU A 14 -1.49 6.26 -8.52
C GLU A 14 -1.04 5.21 -7.50
N ALA A 15 -1.10 5.53 -6.20
CA ALA A 15 -0.80 4.59 -5.13
C ALA A 15 -1.70 3.36 -5.19
N THR A 16 -2.98 3.52 -5.53
CA THR A 16 -3.89 2.38 -5.76
C THR A 16 -3.41 1.46 -6.87
N GLN A 17 -2.93 2.01 -8.01
CA GLN A 17 -2.38 1.18 -9.08
C GLN A 17 -1.11 0.45 -8.65
N ILE A 18 -0.24 1.12 -7.87
CA ILE A 18 0.95 0.50 -7.29
C ILE A 18 0.56 -0.67 -6.39
N ILE A 19 -0.37 -0.47 -5.46
CA ILE A 19 -0.86 -1.52 -4.56
C ILE A 19 -1.46 -2.69 -5.35
N LEU A 20 -2.29 -2.43 -6.36
CA LEU A 20 -2.86 -3.49 -7.21
C LEU A 20 -1.78 -4.29 -7.96
N GLY A 21 -0.71 -3.62 -8.39
CA GLY A 21 0.43 -4.26 -9.07
C GLY A 21 1.27 -5.16 -8.16
N ILE A 22 1.36 -4.84 -6.86
CA ILE A 22 2.20 -5.58 -5.91
C ILE A 22 1.44 -6.51 -4.97
N LYS A 23 0.11 -6.38 -4.83
CA LYS A 23 -0.67 -7.16 -3.83
C LYS A 23 -0.46 -8.67 -3.94
N GLY A 24 -0.24 -9.18 -5.17
CA GLY A 24 -0.01 -10.60 -5.41
C GLY A 24 1.22 -11.15 -4.70
N TYR A 25 2.26 -10.35 -4.48
CA TYR A 25 3.42 -10.75 -3.70
C TYR A 25 3.05 -11.01 -2.23
N TYR A 26 2.24 -10.11 -1.64
CA TYR A 26 1.77 -10.22 -0.26
C TYR A 26 0.74 -11.35 -0.06
N GLU A 27 -0.18 -11.50 -1.02
CA GLU A 27 -1.13 -12.63 -1.04
C GLU A 27 -0.39 -13.97 -1.02
N ASN A 28 0.64 -14.13 -1.87
CA ASN A 28 1.43 -15.35 -1.95
C ASN A 28 2.28 -15.57 -0.69
N PHE A 29 2.87 -14.52 -0.15
CA PHE A 29 3.71 -14.60 1.05
C PHE A 29 2.90 -15.01 2.30
N HIS A 30 1.76 -14.36 2.53
CA HIS A 30 0.91 -14.61 3.71
C HIS A 30 -0.12 -15.72 3.51
N ARG A 31 -0.26 -16.24 2.28
CA ARG A 31 -1.26 -17.25 1.90
C ARG A 31 -2.70 -16.80 2.15
N VAL A 32 -2.99 -15.54 1.85
CA VAL A 32 -4.31 -14.92 1.97
C VAL A 32 -4.76 -14.36 0.63
N HIS A 33 -6.05 -14.07 0.50
CA HIS A 33 -6.61 -13.38 -0.67
C HIS A 33 -7.05 -11.96 -0.30
N VAL A 34 -6.63 -10.99 -1.11
CA VAL A 34 -6.99 -9.58 -0.98
C VAL A 34 -7.77 -9.17 -2.22
N SER A 35 -9.05 -8.84 -2.03
CA SER A 35 -9.87 -8.33 -3.13
C SER A 35 -9.39 -6.94 -3.57
N ASN A 36 -9.63 -6.61 -4.85
CA ASN A 36 -9.29 -5.29 -5.38
C ASN A 36 -9.98 -4.14 -4.63
N GLU A 37 -11.16 -4.39 -4.05
CA GLU A 37 -11.85 -3.40 -3.22
C GLU A 37 -11.09 -3.14 -1.91
N ILE A 38 -10.62 -4.20 -1.24
CA ILE A 38 -9.84 -4.06 0.00
C ILE A 38 -8.52 -3.36 -0.30
N ALA A 39 -7.81 -3.74 -1.37
CA ALA A 39 -6.60 -3.06 -1.80
C ALA A 39 -6.78 -1.55 -2.00
N LYS A 40 -7.90 -1.13 -2.62
CA LYS A 40 -8.27 0.29 -2.76
C LYS A 40 -8.54 0.95 -1.42
N ARG A 41 -9.30 0.27 -0.54
CA ARG A 41 -9.61 0.80 0.80
C ARG A 41 -8.36 0.98 1.64
N THR A 42 -7.38 0.09 1.53
CA THR A 42 -6.09 0.22 2.24
C THR A 42 -5.43 1.55 1.94
N VAL A 43 -5.36 1.98 0.67
CA VAL A 43 -4.77 3.27 0.29
C VAL A 43 -5.57 4.44 0.88
N VAL A 44 -6.89 4.41 0.76
CA VAL A 44 -7.76 5.48 1.28
C VAL A 44 -7.65 5.61 2.81
N LEU A 45 -7.56 4.49 3.52
CA LEU A 45 -7.43 4.47 4.98
C LEU A 45 -6.04 4.92 5.42
N ALA A 46 -4.99 4.47 4.74
CA ALA A 46 -3.63 4.91 5.01
C ALA A 46 -3.50 6.43 4.80
N GLU A 47 -4.04 6.96 3.69
CA GLU A 47 -4.04 8.40 3.44
C GLU A 47 -4.80 9.19 4.50
N ARG A 48 -5.97 8.72 4.92
CA ARG A 48 -6.82 9.44 5.88
C ARG A 48 -6.25 9.45 7.30
N TYR A 49 -5.62 8.36 7.73
CA TYR A 49 -5.32 8.14 9.15
C TYR A 49 -3.82 8.09 9.47
N ILE A 50 -2.93 7.87 8.49
CA ILE A 50 -1.48 7.84 8.67
C ILE A 50 -0.89 9.10 8.01
N ASN A 51 -0.73 10.16 8.81
CA ASN A 51 -0.38 11.51 8.33
C ASN A 51 1.12 11.83 8.45
N ASP A 52 1.89 11.00 9.15
CA ASP A 52 3.34 11.15 9.38
C ASP A 52 4.20 10.42 8.34
N ARG A 53 3.57 9.83 7.33
CA ARG A 53 4.20 9.05 6.26
C ARG A 53 3.58 9.35 4.90
N PHE A 54 4.32 9.02 3.85
CA PHE A 54 3.93 9.25 2.46
C PHE A 54 3.41 7.98 1.79
N LEU A 55 2.50 8.11 0.85
CA LEU A 55 2.16 7.09 -0.13
C LEU A 55 3.36 6.80 -1.05
N PRO A 56 3.46 5.59 -1.62
CA PRO A 56 2.59 4.43 -1.39
C PRO A 56 2.98 3.65 -0.12
N ASP A 57 4.13 3.96 0.48
CA ASP A 57 4.80 3.23 1.57
C ASP A 57 3.87 2.95 2.76
N LYS A 58 3.17 3.97 3.27
CA LYS A 58 2.18 3.78 4.35
C LYS A 58 1.05 2.80 4.01
N ALA A 59 0.65 2.71 2.74
CA ALA A 59 -0.39 1.80 2.30
C ALA A 59 0.15 0.37 2.11
N ILE A 60 1.43 0.24 1.74
CA ILE A 60 2.12 -1.05 1.64
C ILE A 60 2.20 -1.70 3.02
N ASP A 61 2.65 -0.96 4.02
CA ASP A 61 2.77 -1.47 5.39
C ASP A 61 1.41 -1.87 5.95
N LEU A 62 0.39 -1.04 5.77
CA LEU A 62 -0.96 -1.36 6.21
C LEU A 62 -1.50 -2.64 5.53
N LEU A 63 -1.19 -2.85 4.25
CA LEU A 63 -1.54 -4.09 3.54
C LEU A 63 -0.83 -5.30 4.14
N ASP A 64 0.48 -5.19 4.36
CA ASP A 64 1.32 -6.28 4.85
C ASP A 64 0.90 -6.74 6.25
N GLU A 65 0.74 -5.80 7.18
CA GLU A 65 0.28 -6.07 8.54
C GLU A 65 -1.13 -6.69 8.57
N SER A 66 -2.02 -6.22 7.70
CA SER A 66 -3.37 -6.78 7.56
C SER A 66 -3.34 -8.21 7.06
N CYS A 67 -2.49 -8.52 6.07
CA CYS A 67 -2.30 -9.87 5.55
C CYS A 67 -1.69 -10.80 6.61
N ALA A 68 -0.67 -10.35 7.34
CA ALA A 68 -0.07 -11.09 8.44
C ALA A 68 -1.12 -11.41 9.53
N CYS A 69 -1.92 -10.41 9.92
CA CYS A 69 -2.98 -10.59 10.90
C CYS A 69 -4.05 -11.60 10.44
N ALA A 70 -4.43 -11.56 9.15
CA ALA A 70 -5.39 -12.49 8.58
C ALA A 70 -4.86 -13.93 8.53
N ALA A 71 -3.56 -14.12 8.27
CA ALA A 71 -2.93 -15.44 8.21
C ALA A 71 -2.81 -16.14 9.59
N LEU A 72 -2.87 -15.37 10.68
CA LEU A 72 -2.83 -15.88 12.05
C LEU A 72 -4.19 -16.35 12.58
N ARG A 73 -5.27 -16.10 11.84
CA ARG A 73 -6.65 -16.44 12.21
C ARG A 73 -7.14 -17.65 11.42
#